data_AF-A0A4Y8MSQ4-F1
#
_entry.id   AF-A0A4Y8MSQ4-F1
#
_cell.length_a   1.000
_cell.length_b   1.000
_cell.length_c   1.000
_cell.angle_alpha   90.00
_cell.angle_beta   90.00
_cell.angle_gamma   90.00
#
_symmetry.space_group_name_H-M   'P 1'
#
loop_
_entity.id
_entity.type
_entity.pdbx_description
1 polymer ?
#
loop_
_entity_poly.entity_id
_entity_poly.type
_entity_poly.pdbx_seq_one_letter_code
_entity_poly.pdbx_strand_id
1 'polypeptide(L)'
;MWDWQTVAALLVAAPELVAASDPQGLTALHRACEVKPGSSTQLVEPNGIKTITTLLEAGADLERAVPMDEDEGDFRATPLWYAVARGENFPLVEFLLQRGANASYSLWAAVWRDDDVVCRALLKSKPELNLRAHGETPIFYAARLQRLARPY
;
A
#
# COMPACT_ATOMS: atom_id res chain seq x y z
N MET A 1 -11.32 -14.67 -9.40
CA MET A 1 -10.69 -15.05 -8.12
C MET A 1 -9.31 -15.57 -8.46
N TRP A 2 -8.25 -14.96 -7.93
CA TRP A 2 -6.86 -15.29 -8.25
C TRP A 2 -6.09 -15.71 -6.99
N ASP A 3 -5.37 -16.82 -7.07
CA ASP A 3 -4.39 -17.27 -6.08
C ASP A 3 -2.97 -17.12 -6.64
N TRP A 4 -1.97 -17.25 -5.78
CA TRP A 4 -0.58 -17.06 -6.17
C TRP A 4 -0.12 -18.09 -7.22
N GLN A 5 -0.66 -19.31 -7.24
CA GLN A 5 -0.31 -20.32 -8.25
C GLN A 5 -0.81 -19.92 -9.64
N THR A 6 -2.05 -19.43 -9.70
CA THR A 6 -2.66 -18.93 -10.93
C THR A 6 -1.91 -17.69 -11.43
N VAL A 7 -1.56 -16.78 -10.53
CA VAL A 7 -0.74 -15.59 -10.87
C VAL A 7 0.63 -16.02 -11.39
N ALA A 8 1.31 -16.96 -10.73
CA ALA A 8 2.60 -17.48 -11.19
C ALA A 8 2.49 -18.10 -12.59
N ALA A 9 1.48 -18.96 -12.82
CA ALA A 9 1.27 -19.58 -14.12
C ALA A 9 1.00 -18.56 -15.24
N LEU A 10 0.21 -17.52 -14.96
CA LEU A 10 -0.06 -16.44 -15.90
C LEU A 10 1.20 -15.63 -16.22
N LEU A 11 2.03 -15.31 -15.22
CA LEU A 11 3.28 -14.56 -15.43
C LEU A 11 4.35 -15.39 -16.13
N VAL A 12 4.34 -16.72 -15.99
CA VAL A 12 5.17 -17.61 -16.82
C VAL A 12 4.71 -17.59 -18.28
N ALA A 13 3.39 -17.61 -18.51
CA ALA A 13 2.84 -17.61 -19.86
C ALA A 13 2.94 -16.24 -20.57
N ALA A 14 2.86 -15.15 -19.81
CA ALA A 14 2.84 -13.77 -20.29
C ALA A 14 3.55 -12.84 -19.27
N PRO A 15 4.90 -12.80 -19.27
CA PRO A 15 5.69 -12.02 -18.30
C PRO A 15 5.39 -10.52 -18.31
N GLU A 16 5.00 -9.97 -19.46
CA GLU A 16 4.66 -8.56 -19.63
C GLU A 16 3.47 -8.12 -18.76
N LEU A 17 2.62 -9.06 -18.34
CA LEU A 17 1.49 -8.78 -17.46
C LEU A 17 1.91 -8.29 -16.08
N VAL A 18 3.17 -8.49 -15.68
CA VAL A 18 3.67 -7.99 -14.39
C VAL A 18 3.59 -6.47 -14.28
N ALA A 19 3.74 -5.78 -15.41
CA ALA A 19 3.67 -4.32 -15.50
C ALA A 19 2.32 -3.81 -16.03
N ALA A 20 1.41 -4.71 -16.42
CA ALA A 20 0.09 -4.33 -16.91
C ALA A 20 -0.73 -3.65 -15.81
N SER A 21 -1.52 -2.65 -16.21
CA SER A 21 -2.43 -1.93 -15.32
C SER A 21 -3.83 -1.89 -15.89
N ASP A 22 -4.82 -1.74 -15.00
CA ASP A 22 -6.19 -1.47 -15.40
C ASP A 22 -6.38 -0.01 -15.87
N PRO A 23 -7.59 0.40 -16.33
CA PRO A 23 -7.83 1.76 -16.79
C PRO A 23 -7.62 2.86 -15.75
N GLN A 24 -7.60 2.52 -14.46
CA GLN A 24 -7.27 3.45 -13.39
C GLN A 24 -5.76 3.51 -13.12
N GLY A 25 -4.95 2.72 -13.82
CA GLY A 25 -3.50 2.65 -13.65
C GLY A 25 -3.05 1.72 -12.52
N LEU A 26 -3.95 0.93 -11.93
CA LEU A 26 -3.57 -0.03 -10.89
C LEU A 26 -2.99 -1.29 -11.53
N THR A 27 -1.77 -1.63 -11.13
CA THR A 27 -1.18 -2.93 -11.46
C THR A 27 -1.75 -4.05 -10.60
N ALA A 28 -1.40 -5.29 -10.93
CA ALA A 28 -1.75 -6.45 -10.12
C ALA A 28 -1.29 -6.31 -8.66
N LEU A 29 -0.13 -5.70 -8.42
CA LEU A 29 0.41 -5.47 -7.09
C LEU A 29 -0.46 -4.50 -6.26
N HIS A 30 -0.97 -3.43 -6.88
CA HIS A 30 -1.91 -2.51 -6.23
C HIS A 30 -3.19 -3.24 -5.81
N ARG A 31 -3.77 -4.02 -6.74
CA ARG A 31 -5.01 -4.77 -6.49
C ARG A 31 -4.84 -5.80 -5.37
N ALA A 32 -3.71 -6.48 -5.32
CA ALA A 32 -3.42 -7.41 -4.24
C ALA A 32 -3.31 -6.70 -2.87
N CYS A 33 -2.73 -5.49 -2.84
CA CYS A 33 -2.60 -4.70 -1.61
C CYS A 33 -3.93 -4.08 -1.13
N GLU A 34 -4.90 -3.85 -2.02
CA GLU A 34 -6.22 -3.31 -1.66
C GLU A 34 -7.12 -4.32 -0.92
N VAL A 35 -6.77 -5.61 -0.92
CA VAL A 35 -7.62 -6.68 -0.39
C VAL A 35 -7.56 -6.76 1.14
N LYS A 36 -8.72 -6.59 1.78
CA LYS A 36 -8.87 -6.82 3.22
C LYS A 36 -8.96 -8.30 3.59
N PRO A 37 -8.14 -8.80 4.53
CA PRO A 37 -8.25 -10.17 5.02
C PRO A 37 -9.65 -10.51 5.50
N GLY A 38 -10.17 -11.66 5.06
CA GLY A 38 -11.52 -12.11 5.42
C GLY A 38 -12.68 -11.38 4.71
N SER A 39 -12.40 -10.42 3.81
CA SER A 39 -13.45 -9.75 3.02
C SER A 39 -14.17 -10.67 2.04
N SER A 40 -13.57 -11.83 1.71
CA SER A 40 -14.20 -12.84 0.87
C SER A 40 -13.74 -14.25 1.23
N THR A 41 -14.71 -15.09 1.60
CA THR A 41 -15.03 -16.38 0.94
C THR A 41 -13.95 -17.07 0.11
N GLN A 42 -13.64 -16.39 -0.98
CA GLN A 42 -12.96 -16.89 -2.15
C GLN A 42 -11.45 -16.72 -2.06
N LEU A 43 -10.95 -15.93 -1.12
CA LEU A 43 -9.53 -15.67 -0.97
C LEU A 43 -8.89 -16.83 -0.21
N VAL A 44 -8.08 -17.61 -0.94
CA VAL A 44 -7.36 -18.78 -0.39
C VAL A 44 -6.26 -18.33 0.57
N GLU A 45 -5.60 -17.21 0.28
CA GLU A 45 -4.58 -16.64 1.16
C GLU A 45 -5.15 -15.45 1.94
N PRO A 46 -5.22 -15.50 3.29
CA PRO A 46 -5.83 -14.43 4.08
C PRO A 46 -5.18 -13.06 3.88
N ASN A 47 -3.86 -13.01 3.73
CA ASN A 47 -3.10 -11.74 3.69
C ASN A 47 -2.49 -11.43 2.32
N GLY A 48 -2.60 -12.32 1.32
CA GLY A 48 -2.06 -12.13 -0.03
C GLY A 48 -0.53 -12.05 -0.14
N ILE A 49 0.22 -12.41 0.91
CA ILE A 49 1.70 -12.31 0.95
C ILE A 49 2.38 -13.17 -0.11
N LYS A 50 1.92 -14.40 -0.36
CA LYS A 50 2.44 -15.27 -1.43
C LYS A 50 2.14 -14.71 -2.80
N THR A 51 0.93 -14.17 -3.00
CA THR A 51 0.57 -13.50 -4.26
C THR A 51 1.49 -12.30 -4.52
N ILE A 52 1.71 -11.47 -3.50
CA ILE A 52 2.58 -10.28 -3.59
C ILE A 52 4.04 -10.69 -3.78
N THR A 53 4.50 -11.73 -3.08
CA THR A 53 5.85 -12.29 -3.28
C THR A 53 6.03 -12.73 -4.71
N THR A 54 5.07 -13.46 -5.28
CA THR A 54 5.10 -13.93 -6.68
C THR A 54 5.20 -12.76 -7.66
N LEU A 55 4.41 -11.70 -7.44
CA LEU A 55 4.44 -10.50 -8.28
C LEU A 55 5.80 -9.79 -8.20
N LEU A 56 6.34 -9.60 -6.99
CA LEU A 56 7.64 -8.96 -6.78
C LEU A 56 8.80 -9.78 -7.37
N GLU A 57 8.77 -11.10 -7.22
CA GLU A 57 9.77 -12.01 -7.83
C GLU A 57 9.71 -12.01 -9.36
N ALA A 58 8.52 -11.79 -9.93
CA ALA A 58 8.35 -11.59 -11.38
C ALA A 58 8.75 -10.18 -11.85
N GLY A 59 9.17 -9.28 -10.96
CA GLY A 59 9.65 -7.94 -11.30
C GLY A 59 8.60 -6.84 -11.20
N ALA A 60 7.49 -7.05 -10.48
CA ALA A 60 6.55 -5.97 -10.18
C ALA A 60 7.26 -4.86 -9.38
N ASP A 61 7.07 -3.62 -9.81
CA ASP A 61 7.66 -2.44 -9.17
C ASP A 61 6.91 -2.12 -7.86
N LEU A 62 7.62 -2.25 -6.74
CA LEU A 62 7.12 -2.00 -5.39
C LEU A 62 6.73 -0.53 -5.15
N GLU A 63 7.36 0.40 -5.89
CA GLU A 63 7.15 1.84 -5.75
C GLU A 63 6.32 2.43 -6.89
N ARG A 64 5.76 1.57 -7.77
CA ARG A 64 4.90 2.02 -8.85
C ARG A 64 3.74 2.80 -8.26
N ALA A 65 3.65 4.09 -8.51
CA ALA A 65 2.48 4.88 -8.14
C ALA A 65 1.43 4.84 -9.26
N VAL A 66 0.17 4.90 -8.88
CA VAL A 66 -0.93 5.18 -9.82
C VAL A 66 -0.77 6.59 -10.39
N PRO A 67 -1.06 6.84 -11.69
CA PRO A 67 -1.05 8.19 -12.25
C PRO A 67 -2.02 9.12 -11.51
N MET A 68 -1.58 10.36 -11.25
CA MET A 68 -2.35 11.35 -10.49
C MET A 68 -2.22 12.73 -11.13
N ASP A 69 -3.14 13.63 -10.79
CA ASP A 69 -3.10 15.03 -11.22
C ASP A 69 -1.97 15.81 -10.53
N GLU A 70 -1.49 16.88 -11.15
CA GLU A 70 -0.33 17.65 -10.66
C GLU A 70 -0.59 18.34 -9.30
N ASP A 71 -1.86 18.63 -8.99
CA ASP A 71 -2.26 19.35 -7.78
C ASP A 71 -2.24 18.49 -6.50
N GLU A 72 -1.93 17.19 -6.63
CA GLU A 72 -1.79 16.24 -5.52
C GLU A 72 -0.50 16.45 -4.70
N GLY A 73 0.43 17.28 -5.20
CA GLY A 73 1.69 17.60 -4.55
C GLY A 73 2.62 16.38 -4.43
N ASP A 74 3.12 16.13 -3.23
CA ASP A 74 4.02 15.00 -2.96
C ASP A 74 3.28 13.65 -2.83
N PHE A 75 1.94 13.62 -2.94
CA PHE A 75 1.18 12.39 -2.75
C PHE A 75 1.50 11.34 -3.83
N ARG A 76 1.63 10.07 -3.41
CA ARG A 76 1.76 8.93 -4.31
C ARG A 76 0.93 7.76 -3.79
N ALA A 77 0.00 7.27 -4.62
CA ALA A 77 -0.76 6.05 -4.34
C ALA A 77 0.04 4.80 -4.74
N THR A 78 0.98 4.38 -3.89
CA THR A 78 1.83 3.19 -4.06
C THR A 78 1.14 1.91 -3.54
N PRO A 79 1.65 0.70 -3.83
CA PRO A 79 1.16 -0.54 -3.24
C PRO A 79 1.05 -0.50 -1.70
N LEU A 80 2.05 0.06 -1.02
CA LEU A 80 2.01 0.24 0.44
C LEU A 80 0.86 1.15 0.86
N TRP A 81 0.62 2.25 0.13
CA TRP A 81 -0.52 3.13 0.41
C TRP A 81 -1.85 2.38 0.30
N TYR A 82 -2.03 1.53 -0.71
CA TYR A 82 -3.25 0.71 -0.84
C TYR A 82 -3.43 -0.29 0.31
N ALA A 83 -2.35 -0.93 0.75
CA ALA A 83 -2.37 -1.84 1.91
C ALA A 83 -2.81 -1.11 3.19
N VAL A 84 -2.32 0.10 3.41
CA VAL A 84 -2.69 0.93 4.57
C VAL A 84 -4.10 1.48 4.44
N ALA A 85 -4.42 2.16 3.34
CA ALA A 85 -5.66 2.92 3.19
C ALA A 85 -6.89 2.02 3.04
N ARG A 86 -6.76 0.92 2.27
CA ARG A 86 -7.89 0.09 1.85
C ARG A 86 -7.79 -1.37 2.30
N GLY A 87 -6.58 -1.93 2.28
CA GLY A 87 -6.36 -3.33 2.65
C GLY A 87 -6.55 -3.61 4.13
N GLU A 88 -6.31 -2.64 5.03
CA GLU A 88 -6.43 -2.85 6.50
C GLU A 88 -5.67 -4.09 6.99
N ASN A 89 -4.55 -4.41 6.33
CA ASN A 89 -3.85 -5.67 6.45
C ASN A 89 -2.49 -5.43 7.09
N PHE A 90 -2.46 -5.32 8.41
CA PHE A 90 -1.22 -5.02 9.14
C PHE A 90 -0.06 -5.99 8.84
N PRO A 91 -0.27 -7.33 8.79
CA PRO A 91 0.80 -8.26 8.40
C PRO A 91 1.38 -7.96 7.01
N LEU A 92 0.53 -7.55 6.05
CA LEU A 92 1.00 -7.18 4.73
C LEU A 92 1.77 -5.85 4.73
N VAL A 93 1.30 -4.86 5.51
CA VAL A 93 2.01 -3.59 5.70
C VAL A 93 3.43 -3.85 6.22
N GLU A 94 3.57 -4.65 7.28
CA GLU A 94 4.89 -5.01 7.82
C GLU A 94 5.76 -5.73 6.78
N PHE A 95 5.18 -6.65 6.01
CA PHE A 95 5.88 -7.36 4.95
C PHE A 95 6.41 -6.41 3.87
N LEU A 96 5.61 -5.46 3.39
CA LEU A 96 6.02 -4.48 2.38
C LEU A 96 7.12 -3.55 2.92
N LEU A 97 7.02 -3.11 4.17
CA LEU A 97 8.07 -2.31 4.83
C LEU A 97 9.39 -3.09 4.94
N GLN A 98 9.34 -4.38 5.26
CA GLN A 98 10.53 -5.25 5.29
C GLN A 98 11.17 -5.42 3.90
N ARG A 99 10.38 -5.29 2.83
CA ARG A 99 10.86 -5.27 1.44
C ARG A 99 11.39 -3.91 0.99
N GLY A 100 11.39 -2.90 1.86
CA GLY A 100 11.93 -1.58 1.58
C GLY A 100 10.91 -0.61 0.97
N ALA A 101 9.61 -0.90 1.08
CA ALA A 101 8.58 0.01 0.58
C ALA A 101 8.66 1.39 1.25
N ASN A 102 8.51 2.47 0.48
CA ASN A 102 8.57 3.83 0.99
C ASN A 102 7.30 4.19 1.79
N ALA A 103 7.45 4.29 3.10
CA ALA A 103 6.35 4.61 4.02
C ALA A 103 5.84 6.05 3.95
N SER A 104 6.59 6.98 3.34
CA SER A 104 6.34 8.42 3.45
C SER A 104 4.96 8.82 2.95
N TYR A 105 4.53 8.26 1.82
CA TYR A 105 3.21 8.55 1.22
C TYR A 105 2.03 7.92 1.98
N SER A 106 2.30 6.94 2.86
CA SER A 106 1.26 6.20 3.60
C SER A 106 0.90 6.83 4.94
N LEU A 107 1.65 7.84 5.41
CA LEU A 107 1.44 8.47 6.71
C LEU A 107 0.06 9.13 6.81
N TRP A 108 -0.39 9.87 5.78
CA TRP A 108 -1.73 10.46 5.77
C TRP A 108 -2.83 9.41 5.86
N ALA A 109 -2.67 8.26 5.21
CA ALA A 109 -3.65 7.17 5.26
C ALA A 109 -3.73 6.56 6.67
N ALA A 110 -2.60 6.29 7.32
CA ALA A 110 -2.58 5.80 8.69
C ALA A 110 -3.23 6.80 9.66
N VAL A 111 -2.93 8.09 9.51
CA VAL A 111 -3.56 9.16 10.29
C VAL A 111 -5.06 9.24 10.01
N TRP A 112 -5.49 9.17 8.74
CA TRP A 112 -6.90 9.20 8.36
C TRP A 112 -7.70 8.01 8.93
N ARG A 113 -7.04 6.84 9.05
CA ARG A 113 -7.62 5.65 9.67
C ARG A 113 -7.63 5.67 11.20
N ASP A 114 -6.92 6.62 11.82
CA ASP A 114 -6.68 6.62 13.26
C ASP A 114 -6.02 5.32 13.76
N ASP A 115 -5.16 4.73 12.92
CA ASP A 115 -4.50 3.46 13.19
C ASP A 115 -3.10 3.70 13.75
N ASP A 116 -3.00 3.73 15.07
CA ASP A 116 -1.76 4.03 15.78
C ASP A 116 -0.73 2.90 15.66
N VAL A 117 -1.17 1.65 15.47
CA VAL A 117 -0.32 0.49 15.23
C VAL A 117 0.37 0.60 13.87
N VAL A 118 -0.39 0.83 12.80
CA VAL A 118 0.16 1.06 11.45
C VAL A 118 1.04 2.31 11.44
N CYS A 119 0.59 3.41 12.04
CA CYS A 119 1.37 4.64 12.10
C CYS A 119 2.74 4.41 12.76
N ARG A 120 2.80 3.68 13.88
CA ARG A 120 4.08 3.32 14.52
C ARG A 120 4.94 2.43 13.64
N ALA A 121 4.37 1.50 12.89
CA ALA A 121 5.14 0.67 11.96
C ALA A 121 5.74 1.50 10.82
N LEU A 122 4.95 2.40 10.21
CA LEU A 122 5.43 3.32 9.17
C LEU A 122 6.58 4.19 9.71
N LEU A 123 6.43 4.80 10.88
CA LEU A 123 7.46 5.65 11.49
C LEU A 123 8.78 4.92 11.79
N LYS A 124 8.74 3.62 12.14
CA LYS A 124 9.96 2.81 12.35
C LYS A 124 10.84 2.72 11.10
N SER A 125 10.26 2.84 9.91
CA SER A 125 11.00 2.84 8.64
C SER A 125 11.69 4.18 8.31
N LYS A 126 11.55 5.19 9.19
CA LYS A 126 12.12 6.55 9.04
C LYS A 126 11.69 7.25 7.74
N PRO A 127 10.36 7.36 7.48
CA PRO A 127 9.85 8.07 6.30
C PRO A 127 10.20 9.56 6.33
N GLU A 128 10.09 10.20 5.18
CA GLU A 128 10.11 11.65 5.06
C GLU A 128 8.83 12.23 5.67
N LEU A 129 8.99 13.14 6.65
CA LEU A 129 7.87 13.72 7.42
C LEU A 129 7.44 15.10 6.93
N ASN A 130 8.22 15.69 6.02
CA ASN A 130 8.05 17.05 5.52
C ASN A 130 7.41 17.12 4.13
N LEU A 131 7.07 15.97 3.53
CA LEU A 131 6.28 15.91 2.30
C LEU A 131 4.93 16.59 2.51
N ARG A 132 4.39 17.19 1.45
CA ARG A 132 3.15 17.96 1.44
C ARG A 132 2.18 17.40 0.41
N ALA A 133 1.07 16.87 0.89
CA ALA A 133 -0.08 16.48 0.08
C ALA A 133 -1.24 17.43 0.40
N HIS A 134 -1.94 17.92 -0.62
CA HIS A 134 -3.04 18.89 -0.47
C HIS A 134 -2.68 20.11 0.42
N GLY A 135 -1.43 20.56 0.35
CA GLY A 135 -0.95 21.74 1.07
C GLY A 135 -0.57 21.52 2.54
N GLU A 136 -0.66 20.31 3.10
CA GLU A 136 -0.27 20.03 4.49
C GLU A 136 0.63 18.79 4.63
N THR A 137 1.44 18.77 5.69
CA THR A 137 2.26 17.60 6.05
C THR A 137 1.44 16.60 6.88
N PRO A 138 1.89 15.34 7.07
CA PRO A 138 1.14 14.35 7.84
C PRO A 138 0.90 14.78 9.29
N ILE A 139 1.84 15.52 9.90
CA ILE A 139 1.70 16.00 11.29
C ILE A 139 0.66 17.13 11.41
N PHE A 140 0.59 18.04 10.43
CA PHE A 140 -0.47 19.07 10.40
C PHE A 140 -1.84 18.41 10.16
N TYR A 141 -1.90 17.42 9.27
CA TYR A 141 -3.10 16.61 9.04
C TYR A 141 -3.57 15.93 10.33
N ALA A 142 -2.66 15.31 11.08
CA ALA A 142 -2.95 14.69 12.38
C ALA A 142 -3.44 15.70 13.43
N ALA A 143 -2.81 16.88 13.49
CA ALA A 143 -3.22 17.96 14.40
C ALA A 143 -4.65 18.45 14.09
N ARG A 144 -4.92 18.72 12.80
CA ARG A 144 -6.21 19.19 12.31
C ARG A 144 -7.32 18.18 12.59
N LEU A 145 -7.03 16.89 12.49
CA LEU A 145 -7.97 15.82 12.82
C LEU A 145 -8.02 15.46 14.31
N GLN A 146 -7.24 16.14 15.17
CA GLN A 146 -7.13 15.85 16.61
C GLN A 146 -6.67 14.40 16.92
N ARG A 147 -5.73 13.90 16.10
CA ARG A 147 -5.15 12.54 16.17
C ARG A 147 -3.67 12.52 16.55
N LEU A 148 -3.14 13.64 17.00
CA LEU A 148 -1.92 13.64 17.81
C LEU A 148 -2.30 13.02 19.15
N ALA A 149 -1.64 11.92 19.53
CA ALA A 149 -1.99 11.06 20.66
C ALA A 149 -2.69 11.80 21.83
N ARG A 150 -3.79 11.21 22.33
CA ARG A 150 -4.41 11.69 23.57
C ARG A 150 -3.41 11.51 24.71
N PRO A 151 -3.09 12.56 25.49
CA PRO A 151 -2.42 12.36 26.76
C PRO A 151 -3.28 11.42 27.61
N TYR A 152 -2.63 10.44 28.21
CA TYR A 152 -3.21 9.43 29.11
C TYR A 152 -4.15 10.03 30.16
#